data_AF-A0A927FUG7-F1
#
_entry.id   AF-A0A927FUG7-F1
#
_cell.length_a   1.000
_cell.length_b   1.000
_cell.length_c   1.000
_cell.angle_alpha   90.00
_cell.angle_beta   90.00
_cell.angle_gamma   90.00
#
_symmetry.space_group_name_H-M   'P 1'
#
loop_
_entity.id
_entity.type
_entity.pdbx_description
1 polymer ?
#
loop_
_entity_poly.entity_id
_entity_poly.type
_entity_poly.pdbx_seq_one_letter_code
_entity_poly.pdbx_strand_id
1 'polypeptide(L)'
;MQILGVYGRKVASGEWRDYAMDFLKDRAMFSIYARVSERPLFVVEKNPRLRNRQGQYMVTNQQGRILKRGHDLAQVLRVLDPDLMVVG
;
A
#
# COMPACT_ATOMS: atom_id res chain seq x y z
N MET A 1 4.83 -11.35 -5.12
CA MET A 1 5.40 -10.57 -4.01
C MET A 1 5.58 -9.09 -4.39
N GLN A 2 4.53 -8.38 -4.82
CA GLN A 2 4.69 -7.02 -5.37
C GLN A 2 4.90 -5.95 -4.28
N ILE A 3 4.13 -5.98 -3.20
CA ILE A 3 4.20 -4.98 -2.13
C ILE A 3 5.51 -5.03 -1.33
N LEU A 4 6.03 -6.23 -1.04
CA LEU A 4 7.31 -6.41 -0.35
C LEU A 4 8.50 -5.97 -1.22
N GLY A 5 8.40 -6.11 -2.54
CA GLY A 5 9.42 -5.61 -3.47
C GLY A 5 9.51 -4.08 -3.46
N VAL A 6 8.36 -3.39 -3.46
CA VAL A 6 8.29 -1.92 -3.28
C VAL A 6 8.86 -1.52 -1.93
N TYR A 7 8.44 -2.20 -0.85
CA TYR A 7 8.94 -1.95 0.50
C TYR A 7 10.46 -2.09 0.60
N GLY A 8 11.03 -3.17 0.08
CA GLY A 8 12.48 -3.40 0.10
C GLY A 8 13.28 -2.28 -0.59
N ARG A 9 12.82 -1.79 -1.76
CA ARG A 9 13.45 -0.66 -2.44
C ARG A 9 13.39 0.63 -1.61
N LYS A 10 12.26 0.90 -0.97
CA LYS A 10 12.06 2.09 -0.15
C LYS A 10 12.80 2.07 1.18
N VAL A 11 13.01 0.88 1.76
CA VAL A 11 13.92 0.70 2.88
C VAL A 11 15.37 0.93 2.44
N ALA A 12 15.76 0.39 1.29
CA ALA A 12 17.11 0.59 0.75
C ALA A 12 17.42 2.06 0.44
N SER A 13 16.41 2.87 0.05
CA SER A 13 16.56 4.32 -0.11
C SER A 13 16.50 5.12 1.20
N GLY A 14 16.21 4.46 2.33
CA GLY A 14 16.08 5.10 3.65
C GLY A 14 14.78 5.88 3.85
N GLU A 15 13.85 5.83 2.89
CA GLU A 15 12.55 6.50 2.98
C GLU A 15 11.62 5.82 4.00
N TRP A 16 11.60 4.48 4.01
CA TRP A 16 10.72 3.69 4.89
C TRP A 16 11.55 2.94 5.92
N ARG A 17 10.99 2.75 7.11
CA ARG A 17 11.70 2.15 8.24
C ARG A 17 10.98 0.97 8.88
N ASP A 18 9.66 0.97 8.86
CA ASP A 18 8.88 -0.08 9.51
C ASP A 18 7.54 -0.31 8.78
N TYR A 19 6.91 -1.43 9.05
CA TYR A 19 5.57 -1.76 8.58
C TYR A 19 4.77 -2.55 9.60
N ALA A 20 3.44 -2.45 9.51
CA ALA A 20 2.51 -3.33 10.21
C ALA A 20 1.57 -4.00 9.20
N MET A 21 1.20 -5.25 9.49
CA MET A 21 0.19 -5.99 8.74
C MET A 21 -0.98 -6.32 9.65
N ASP A 22 -2.14 -5.75 9.34
CA ASP A 22 -3.38 -6.03 10.08
C ASP A 22 -4.31 -6.86 9.20
N PHE A 23 -4.79 -7.98 9.75
CA PHE A 23 -5.75 -8.86 9.10
C PHE A 23 -7.09 -8.76 9.83
N LEU A 24 -7.97 -7.90 9.32
CA LEU A 24 -9.32 -7.73 9.84
C LEU A 24 -10.27 -8.72 9.16
N LYS A 25 -11.48 -8.85 9.72
CA LYS A 25 -12.51 -9.77 9.22
C LYS A 25 -12.84 -9.56 7.73
N ASP A 26 -12.82 -8.31 7.26
CA ASP A 26 -13.27 -7.93 5.92
C ASP A 26 -12.16 -7.39 5.01
N ARG A 27 -10.97 -7.13 5.55
CA ARG A 27 -9.88 -6.48 4.83
C ARG A 27 -8.52 -6.79 5.44
N ALA A 28 -7.48 -6.65 4.63
CA ALA A 28 -6.10 -6.66 5.08
C ALA A 28 -5.47 -5.29 4.84
N MET A 29 -4.62 -4.84 5.77
CA MET A 29 -3.94 -3.55 5.71
C MET A 29 -2.43 -3.76 5.82
N PHE A 30 -1.68 -3.02 5.01
CA PHE A 30 -0.22 -2.89 5.10
C PHE A 30 0.09 -1.43 5.38
N SER A 31 0.40 -1.13 6.64
CA SER A 31 0.71 0.20 7.14
C SER A 31 2.21 0.43 7.05
N ILE A 32 2.63 1.57 6.50
CA ILE A 32 4.03 1.88 6.17
C ILE A 32 4.47 3.09 7.00
N TYR A 33 5.61 2.99 7.67
CA TYR A 33 6.11 4.02 8.58
C TYR A 33 7.48 4.54 8.15
N ALA A 34 7.69 5.86 8.23
CA ALA A 34 9.02 6.46 8.13
C ALA A 34 9.77 6.51 9.46
N ARG A 35 9.06 6.45 10.60
CA ARG A 35 9.63 6.51 11.95
C ARG A 35 8.79 5.67 12.91
N VAL A 36 9.44 5.12 13.94
CA VAL A 36 8.77 4.44 15.05
C VAL A 36 7.93 5.48 15.81
N SER A 37 6.67 5.16 16.13
CA SER A 37 5.68 5.97 16.88
C SER A 37 4.85 7.04 16.12
N GLU A 38 5.00 7.17 14.80
CA GLU A 38 4.17 8.08 14.00
C GLU A 38 2.93 7.40 13.40
N ARG A 39 1.95 8.20 12.97
CA ARG A 39 0.89 7.70 12.07
C ARG A 39 1.54 7.14 10.80
N PRO A 40 1.01 6.06 10.21
CA PRO A 40 1.57 5.51 8.99
C PRO A 40 1.56 6.57 7.87
N LEU A 41 2.68 6.65 7.13
CA LEU A 41 2.80 7.50 5.95
C LEU A 41 1.79 7.10 4.89
N PHE A 42 1.68 5.79 4.69
CA PHE A 42 0.78 5.19 3.73
C PHE A 42 0.14 3.93 4.32
N VAL A 43 -1.07 3.66 3.89
CA VAL A 43 -1.75 2.39 4.16
C VAL A 43 -2.22 1.81 2.84
N VAL A 44 -1.78 0.59 2.57
CA VAL A 44 -2.30 -0.21 1.45
C VAL A 44 -3.39 -1.13 2.00
N GLU A 45 -4.64 -0.95 1.57
CA GLU A 45 -5.76 -1.80 1.98
C GLU A 45 -6.13 -2.75 0.83
N LYS A 46 -6.43 -4.01 1.19
CA LYS A 46 -7.15 -4.97 0.34
C LYS A 46 -8.51 -5.27 0.95
N ASN A 47 -9.59 -4.88 0.28
CA ASN A 47 -10.96 -5.17 0.66
C ASN A 47 -11.66 -6.04 -0.42
N PRO A 48 -11.74 -7.37 -0.23
CA PRO A 48 -12.34 -8.28 -1.20
C PRO A 48 -13.79 -7.95 -1.57
N ARG A 49 -14.57 -7.29 -0.69
CA ARG A 49 -15.97 -6.92 -0.96
C ARG A 49 -16.08 -5.88 -2.09
N LEU A 50 -15.00 -5.15 -2.37
CA LEU A 50 -14.94 -4.13 -3.42
C LEU A 50 -14.37 -4.64 -4.75
N ARG A 51 -14.00 -5.94 -4.84
CA ARG A 51 -13.38 -6.53 -6.03
C ARG A 51 -14.13 -6.27 -7.32
N ASN A 52 -15.46 -6.38 -7.31
CA ASN A 52 -16.31 -6.21 -8.49
C ASN A 52 -16.98 -4.82 -8.54
N ARG A 53 -16.48 -3.86 -7.75
CA ARG A 53 -16.98 -2.49 -7.69
C ARG A 53 -15.87 -1.53 -8.10
N GLN A 54 -15.50 -0.63 -7.21
CA GLN A 54 -14.45 0.37 -7.36
C GLN A 54 -13.01 -0.18 -7.29
N GLY A 55 -12.82 -1.48 -7.08
CA GLY A 55 -11.51 -2.12 -6.94
C GLY A 55 -11.20 -2.51 -5.49
N GLN A 56 -10.57 -3.68 -5.33
CA GLN A 56 -10.25 -4.25 -4.02
C GLN A 56 -9.02 -3.63 -3.36
N TYR A 57 -8.19 -2.87 -4.08
CA TYR A 57 -6.96 -2.28 -3.55
C TYR A 57 -7.04 -0.77 -3.47
N MET A 58 -6.51 -0.17 -2.40
CA MET A 58 -6.33 1.27 -2.31
C MET A 58 -5.08 1.64 -1.52
N VAL A 59 -4.58 2.85 -1.76
CA VAL A 59 -3.51 3.50 -0.99
C VAL A 59 -4.06 4.80 -0.41
N THR A 60 -3.90 5.00 0.88
CA THR A 60 -4.19 6.28 1.56
C THR A 60 -2.92 6.89 2.12
N ASN A 61 -2.86 8.22 2.22
CA ASN A 61 -1.79 8.92 2.93
C ASN A 61 -2.08 9.06 4.43
N GLN A 62 -1.14 9.67 5.17
CA GLN A 62 -1.24 9.94 6.61
C GLN A 62 -2.46 10.80 7.03
N GLN A 63 -3.04 11.57 6.10
CA GLN A 63 -4.25 12.38 6.33
C GLN A 63 -5.55 11.59 6.03
N GLY A 64 -5.45 10.32 5.64
CA GLY A 64 -6.58 9.49 5.23
C GLY A 64 -7.07 9.77 3.80
N ARG A 65 -6.38 10.63 3.03
CA ARG A 65 -6.73 10.89 1.63
C ARG A 65 -6.36 9.68 0.77
N ILE A 66 -7.31 9.21 -0.03
CA ILE A 66 -7.05 8.17 -1.05
C ILE A 66 -6.17 8.76 -2.15
N LEU A 67 -5.00 8.17 -2.35
CA LEU A 67 -4.07 8.52 -3.42
C LEU A 67 -4.39 7.76 -4.70
N LYS A 68 -4.71 6.47 -4.57
CA LYS A 68 -5.09 5.60 -5.68
C LYS A 68 -5.99 4.46 -5.21
N ARG A 69 -6.86 3.98 -6.10
CA ARG A 69 -7.72 2.81 -5.92
C ARG A 69 -7.83 2.04 -7.23
N GLY A 70 -7.96 0.72 -7.18
CA GLY A 70 -8.10 -0.11 -8.38
C GLY A 70 -8.22 -1.62 -8.11
N HIS A 71 -8.35 -2.38 -9.21
CA HIS A 71 -8.49 -3.84 -9.17
C HIS A 71 -7.15 -4.58 -9.14
N ASP A 72 -6.11 -3.95 -9.69
CA ASP A 72 -4.75 -4.46 -9.74
C ASP A 72 -3.87 -3.80 -8.68
N LEU A 73 -3.12 -4.62 -7.94
CA LEU A 73 -2.27 -4.13 -6.85
C LEU A 73 -1.06 -3.37 -7.40
N ALA A 74 -0.46 -3.82 -8.51
CA ALA A 74 0.73 -3.20 -9.07
C ALA A 74 0.44 -1.76 -9.52
N GLN A 75 -0.64 -1.56 -10.27
CA GLN A 75 -1.09 -0.24 -10.71
C GLN A 75 -1.42 0.70 -9.55
N VAL A 76 -1.96 0.17 -8.45
CA VAL A 76 -2.24 0.96 -7.24
C VAL A 76 -0.95 1.37 -6.53
N LEU A 77 0.05 0.48 -6.46
CA LEU A 77 1.34 0.74 -5.82
C LEU A 77 2.22 1.75 -6.57
N ARG A 78 1.97 2.01 -7.87
CA ARG A 78 2.73 3.01 -8.64
C ARG A 78 2.67 4.43 -8.09
N VAL A 79 1.66 4.75 -7.28
CA VAL A 79 1.57 6.05 -6.60
C VAL A 79 2.65 6.20 -5.51
N LEU A 80 3.21 5.09 -5.04
CA LEU A 80 4.30 5.04 -4.05
C LEU A 80 5.66 4.78 -4.70
N ASP A 81 5.66 4.08 -5.83
CA ASP A 81 6.87 3.75 -6.60
C ASP A 81 6.56 3.75 -8.12
N PRO A 82 6.77 4.90 -8.79
CA PRO A 82 6.45 5.06 -10.21
C PRO A 82 7.17 4.08 -11.15
N ASP A 83 8.34 3.59 -10.73
CA ASP A 83 9.22 2.67 -11.47
C ASP A 83 8.79 1.19 -11.34
N LEU A 84 7.73 0.92 -10.56
CA LEU A 84 7.18 -0.43 -10.46
C LEU A 84 6.66 -0.91 -11.81
N MET A 85 7.38 -1.85 -12.41
CA MET A 85 6.98 -2.54 -13.64
C MET A 85 5.72 -3.37 -13.41
N VAL A 86 4.72 -3.15 -14.26
CA VAL A 86 3.49 -3.97 -14.28
C VAL A 86 3.59 -4.89 -15.48
N VAL A 87 3.76 -6.19 -15.22
CA VAL A 87 3.64 -7.22 -16.26
C VAL A 87 2.15 -7.50 -16.40
N GLY A 88 1.60 -7.16 -17.58
CA GLY A 88 0.19 -7.36 -17.93
C GLY A 88 -0.17 -8.81 -18.18
#